data_AF-A0AAX6DGS0-F1
#
_entry.id   AF-A0AAX6DGS0-F1
#
_cell.length_a   1.000
_cell.length_b   1.000
_cell.length_c   1.000
_cell.angle_alpha   90.00
_cell.angle_beta   90.00
_cell.angle_gamma   90.00
#
_symmetry.space_group_name_H-M   'P 1'
#
loop_
_entity.id
_entity.type
_entity.pdbx_description
1 polymer ?
#
loop_
_entity_poly.entity_id
_entity_poly.type
_entity_poly.pdbx_seq_one_letter_code
_entity_poly.pdbx_strand_id
1 'polypeptide(L)'
;MVKSLVKVTYPTWHKVPESIKNNLWSAVQAKFDLDPNSKTFVLASMARSWRAFKGQLTKRWIYANEDNLELLKHPPPKYKKFLQQHVWEEFVKSRISPNFKKMSKEQSERRAKNKFPHRLSRRDMPVLKKSLKKAWEKNI
;
A
#
# COMPACT_ATOMS: atom_id res chain seq x y z
N MET A 1 2.70 -14.14 -1.95
CA MET A 1 2.42 -14.55 -0.57
C MET A 1 1.41 -13.63 0.10
N VAL A 2 1.77 -12.42 0.53
CA VAL A 2 0.83 -11.56 1.32
C VAL A 2 -0.44 -11.16 0.53
N LYS A 3 -0.29 -10.82 -0.75
CA LYS A 3 -1.40 -10.36 -1.62
C LYS A 3 -2.50 -11.41 -1.85
N SER A 4 -2.15 -12.69 -1.75
CA SER A 4 -3.06 -13.82 -1.98
C SER A 4 -3.67 -14.37 -0.68
N LEU A 5 -3.00 -14.19 0.46
CA LEU A 5 -3.43 -14.73 1.75
C LEU A 5 -4.24 -13.74 2.59
N VAL A 6 -4.01 -12.43 2.42
CA VAL A 6 -4.70 -11.40 3.20
C VAL A 6 -5.74 -10.70 2.35
N LYS A 7 -7.01 -10.88 2.71
CA LYS A 7 -8.16 -10.24 2.02
C LYS A 7 -8.00 -8.72 2.01
N VAL A 8 -8.35 -8.08 0.90
CA VAL A 8 -8.24 -6.62 0.73
C VAL A 8 -9.33 -5.84 1.47
N THR A 9 -10.38 -6.54 1.90
CA THR A 9 -11.54 -6.00 2.64
C THR A 9 -11.19 -5.59 4.08
N TYR A 10 -10.14 -6.18 4.67
CA TYR A 10 -9.67 -5.71 5.98
C TYR A 10 -9.27 -4.22 5.91
N PRO A 11 -9.83 -3.38 6.81
CA PRO A 11 -9.57 -1.94 6.77
C PRO A 11 -8.11 -1.63 7.12
N THR A 12 -7.62 -2.22 8.21
CA THR A 12 -6.26 -2.03 8.75
C THR A 12 -5.57 -3.36 9.02
N TRP A 13 -4.24 -3.36 9.09
CA TRP A 13 -3.45 -4.57 9.37
C TRP A 13 -3.73 -5.14 10.76
N HIS A 14 -4.05 -4.28 11.73
CA HIS A 14 -4.40 -4.69 13.09
C HIS A 14 -5.69 -5.51 13.16
N LYS A 15 -6.60 -5.35 12.19
CA LYS A 15 -7.85 -6.14 12.08
C LYS A 15 -7.66 -7.48 11.35
N VAL A 16 -6.47 -7.76 10.82
CA VAL A 16 -6.16 -9.06 10.23
C VAL A 16 -6.02 -10.09 11.38
N PRO A 17 -6.74 -11.22 11.33
CA PRO A 17 -6.65 -12.28 12.34
C PRO A 17 -5.21 -12.75 12.58
N GLU A 18 -4.89 -13.04 13.83
CA GLU A 18 -3.55 -13.49 14.20
C GLU A 18 -3.21 -14.85 13.59
N SER A 19 -4.20 -15.71 13.38
CA SER A 19 -4.03 -16.97 12.65
C SER A 19 -3.47 -16.76 11.24
N ILE A 20 -3.94 -15.74 10.51
CA ILE A 20 -3.43 -15.41 9.17
C ILE A 20 -1.99 -14.88 9.26
N LYS A 21 -1.68 -14.06 10.26
CA LYS A 21 -0.31 -13.54 10.48
C LYS A 21 0.66 -14.66 10.86
N ASN A 22 0.22 -15.61 11.68
CA ASN A 22 1.00 -16.79 12.03
C ASN A 22 1.22 -17.68 10.80
N ASN A 23 0.20 -17.93 9.99
CA ASN A 23 0.36 -18.69 8.74
C ASN A 23 1.36 -18.01 7.78
N LEU A 24 1.33 -16.68 7.69
CA LEU A 24 2.30 -15.90 6.92
C LEU A 24 3.73 -16.05 7.47
N TRP A 25 3.87 -16.03 8.79
CA TRP A 25 5.14 -16.22 9.47
C TRP A 25 5.70 -17.63 9.22
N SER A 26 4.90 -18.67 9.44
CA SER A 26 5.28 -20.07 9.17
C SER A 26 5.66 -20.29 7.71
N ALA A 27 4.93 -19.68 6.76
CA ALA A 27 5.25 -19.78 5.34
C ALA A 27 6.59 -19.13 4.95
N VAL A 28 7.08 -18.15 5.74
CA VAL A 28 8.42 -17.58 5.56
C VAL A 28 9.47 -18.44 6.23
N GLN A 29 9.24 -18.90 7.46
CA GLN A 29 10.16 -19.80 8.16
C GLN A 29 10.41 -21.09 7.39
N ALA A 30 9.40 -21.61 6.68
CA ALA A 30 9.56 -22.79 5.83
C ALA A 30 10.52 -22.59 4.64
N LYS A 31 10.86 -21.34 4.29
CA LYS A 31 11.71 -21.00 3.15
C LYS A 31 13.04 -20.36 3.53
N PHE A 32 13.13 -19.79 4.72
CA PHE A 32 14.26 -19.02 5.18
C PHE A 32 14.55 -19.40 6.62
N ASP A 33 15.82 -19.59 6.93
CA ASP A 33 16.28 -19.71 8.31
C ASP A 33 16.32 -18.30 8.93
N LEU A 34 15.39 -18.03 9.85
CA LEU A 34 15.20 -16.71 10.45
C LEU A 34 15.08 -16.84 11.97
N ASP A 35 15.75 -15.93 12.67
CA ASP A 35 15.57 -15.75 14.11
C ASP A 35 14.09 -15.44 14.43
N PRO A 36 13.44 -16.17 15.36
CA PRO A 36 12.11 -15.86 15.88
C PRO A 36 11.90 -14.39 16.28
N ASN A 37 12.93 -13.71 16.78
CA ASN A 37 12.90 -12.28 17.15
C ASN A 37 12.61 -11.37 15.95
N SER A 38 12.89 -11.85 14.73
CA SER A 38 12.63 -11.12 13.48
C SER A 38 11.15 -11.10 13.08
N LYS A 39 10.28 -11.90 13.72
CA LYS A 39 8.86 -12.04 13.37
C LYS A 39 8.15 -10.70 13.25
N THR A 40 8.35 -9.80 14.22
CA THR A 40 7.72 -8.48 14.23
C THR A 40 8.11 -7.63 13.02
N PHE A 41 9.41 -7.62 12.69
CA PHE A 41 9.92 -6.88 11.54
C PHE A 41 9.40 -7.44 10.21
N VAL A 42 9.41 -8.76 10.08
CA VAL A 42 8.90 -9.47 8.89
C VAL A 42 7.41 -9.19 8.68
N LEU A 43 6.59 -9.31 9.73
CA LEU A 43 5.16 -8.99 9.67
C LEU A 43 4.90 -7.51 9.34
N ALA A 44 5.71 -6.58 9.87
CA ALA A 44 5.62 -5.18 9.52
C ALA A 44 5.95 -4.93 8.03
N SER A 45 6.92 -5.65 7.48
CA SER A 45 7.25 -5.61 6.04
C SER A 45 6.13 -6.15 5.17
N MET A 46 5.49 -7.24 5.58
CA MET A 46 4.31 -7.77 4.92
C MET A 46 3.13 -6.81 4.97
N ALA A 47 2.89 -6.16 6.11
CA ALA A 47 1.87 -5.14 6.28
C ALA A 47 2.08 -3.95 5.32
N ARG A 48 3.33 -3.49 5.15
CA ARG A 48 3.69 -2.47 4.15
C ARG A 48 3.37 -2.94 2.73
N SER A 49 3.77 -4.16 2.38
CA SER A 49 3.53 -4.76 1.06
C SER A 49 2.04 -4.92 0.74
N TRP A 50 1.24 -5.31 1.73
CA TRP A 50 -0.21 -5.42 1.60
C TRP A 50 -0.88 -4.06 1.41
N ARG A 51 -0.51 -3.05 2.20
CA ARG A 51 -1.01 -1.67 2.02
C ARG A 51 -0.65 -1.11 0.64
N ALA A 52 0.58 -1.34 0.19
CA ALA A 52 1.02 -0.94 -1.14
C ALA A 52 0.20 -1.62 -2.24
N PHE A 53 -0.12 -2.91 -2.07
CA PHE A 53 -1.00 -3.63 -3.00
C PHE A 53 -2.41 -3.02 -3.06
N LYS A 54 -3.04 -2.74 -1.92
CA LYS A 54 -4.35 -2.05 -1.89
C LYS A 54 -4.30 -0.71 -2.63
N GLY A 55 -3.27 0.09 -2.37
CA GLY A 55 -3.09 1.38 -3.06
C GLY A 55 -2.87 1.23 -4.57
N GLN A 56 -2.11 0.21 -4.99
CA GLN A 56 -1.92 -0.10 -6.41
C GLN A 56 -3.24 -0.50 -7.09
N LEU A 57 -4.07 -1.30 -6.42
CA LEU A 57 -5.40 -1.65 -6.92
C LEU A 57 -6.27 -0.42 -7.11
N THR A 58 -6.34 0.44 -6.09
CA THR A 58 -7.11 1.68 -6.16
C THR A 58 -6.63 2.57 -7.30
N LYS A 59 -5.33 2.84 -7.40
CA LYS A 59 -4.80 3.77 -8.42
C LYS A 59 -4.95 3.24 -9.85
N ARG A 60 -4.61 1.97 -10.09
CA ARG A 60 -4.51 1.44 -11.46
C ARG A 60 -5.82 0.92 -12.02
N TRP A 61 -6.75 0.52 -11.17
CA TRP A 61 -7.97 -0.13 -11.61
C TRP A 61 -9.20 0.67 -11.23
N ILE A 62 -9.26 1.26 -10.04
CA ILE A 62 -10.45 1.99 -9.60
C ILE A 62 -10.43 3.41 -10.17
N TYR A 63 -9.43 4.22 -9.85
CA TYR A 63 -9.35 5.61 -10.32
C TYR A 63 -9.13 5.71 -11.83
N ALA A 64 -8.52 4.71 -12.46
CA ALA A 64 -8.35 4.70 -13.91
C ALA A 64 -9.65 4.42 -14.68
N ASN A 65 -10.67 3.85 -14.02
CA ASN A 65 -11.95 3.48 -14.63
C ASN A 65 -13.12 4.09 -13.84
N GLU A 66 -12.91 5.25 -13.22
CA GLU A 66 -13.94 5.91 -12.41
C GLU A 66 -15.18 6.28 -13.24
N ASP A 67 -14.97 6.63 -14.51
CA ASP A 67 -16.03 6.98 -15.47
C ASP A 67 -16.70 5.75 -16.10
N ASN A 68 -16.11 4.55 -15.96
CA ASN A 68 -16.61 3.32 -16.57
C ASN A 68 -16.74 2.19 -15.55
N LEU A 69 -17.88 2.19 -14.85
CA LEU A 69 -18.21 1.21 -13.81
C LEU A 69 -18.33 -0.23 -14.34
N GLU A 70 -18.61 -0.42 -15.63
CA GLU A 70 -18.66 -1.76 -16.26
C GLU A 70 -17.32 -2.47 -16.15
N LEU A 71 -16.21 -1.74 -16.29
CA LEU A 71 -14.85 -2.30 -16.16
C LEU A 71 -14.49 -2.65 -14.70
N LEU A 72 -15.24 -2.13 -13.73
CA LEU A 72 -15.08 -2.46 -12.31
C LEU A 72 -15.92 -3.65 -11.88
N LYS A 73 -16.81 -4.17 -12.73
CA LYS A 73 -17.64 -5.34 -12.42
C LYS A 73 -16.82 -6.57 -12.11
N HIS A 74 -15.61 -6.72 -12.64
CA HIS A 74 -14.78 -7.89 -12.41
C HIS A 74 -13.40 -7.53 -11.85
N PRO A 75 -12.80 -8.40 -11.01
CA PRO A 75 -11.45 -8.21 -10.56
C PRO A 75 -10.49 -8.24 -11.75
N PRO A 76 -9.36 -7.51 -11.67
CA PRO A 76 -8.37 -7.52 -12.73
C PRO A 76 -7.92 -8.94 -13.09
N PRO A 77 -7.78 -9.30 -14.38
CA PRO A 77 -7.46 -10.68 -14.81
C PRO A 77 -6.23 -11.25 -14.10
N LYS A 78 -5.21 -10.41 -13.88
CA LYS A 78 -3.97 -10.75 -13.18
C LYS A 78 -4.18 -11.27 -11.74
N TYR A 79 -5.24 -10.86 -11.06
CA TYR A 79 -5.50 -11.17 -9.66
C TYR A 79 -6.71 -12.07 -9.45
N LYS A 80 -7.44 -12.42 -10.52
CA LYS A 80 -8.66 -13.26 -10.48
C LYS A 80 -8.47 -14.59 -9.75
N LYS A 81 -7.26 -15.16 -9.75
CA LYS A 81 -6.94 -16.43 -9.06
C LYS A 81 -7.16 -16.39 -7.55
N PHE A 82 -6.97 -15.24 -6.89
CA PHE A 82 -7.06 -15.12 -5.44
C PHE A 82 -7.96 -13.97 -4.96
N LEU A 83 -8.37 -13.09 -5.88
CA LEU A 83 -9.29 -12.00 -5.61
C LEU A 83 -10.68 -12.40 -6.12
N GLN A 84 -11.47 -12.99 -5.22
CA GLN A 84 -12.84 -13.41 -5.52
C GLN A 84 -13.74 -12.21 -5.83
N GLN A 85 -14.79 -12.47 -6.62
CA GLN A 85 -15.72 -11.46 -7.12
C GLN A 85 -16.36 -10.62 -6.01
N HIS A 86 -16.95 -11.27 -4.98
CA HIS A 86 -17.56 -10.56 -3.85
C HIS A 86 -16.56 -9.68 -3.07
N VAL A 87 -15.32 -10.17 -2.88
CA VAL A 87 -14.25 -9.44 -2.18
C VAL A 87 -13.85 -8.19 -2.98
N TRP A 88 -13.82 -8.31 -4.30
CA TRP A 88 -13.54 -7.20 -5.20
C TRP A 88 -14.65 -6.15 -5.14
N GLU A 89 -15.91 -6.54 -5.23
CA GLU A 89 -17.05 -5.62 -5.16
C GLU A 89 -17.08 -4.85 -3.84
N GLU A 90 -16.91 -5.55 -2.71
CA GLU A 90 -16.84 -4.92 -1.38
C GLU A 90 -15.68 -3.91 -1.33
N PHE A 91 -14.51 -4.29 -1.87
CA PHE A 91 -13.36 -3.41 -1.95
C PHE A 91 -13.63 -2.17 -2.82
N VAL A 92 -14.22 -2.33 -4.01
CA VAL A 92 -14.56 -1.22 -4.91
C VAL A 92 -15.54 -0.26 -4.23
N LYS A 93 -16.62 -0.78 -3.63
CA LYS A 93 -17.59 0.01 -2.84
C LYS A 93 -16.89 0.82 -1.75
N SER A 94 -15.96 0.22 -1.02
CA SER A 94 -15.20 0.90 0.02
C SER A 94 -14.37 2.09 -0.52
N ARG A 95 -13.78 1.95 -1.72
CA ARG A 95 -12.89 2.97 -2.32
C ARG A 95 -13.64 4.08 -3.05
N ILE A 96 -14.83 3.79 -3.58
CA ILE A 96 -15.67 4.80 -4.22
C ILE A 96 -16.39 5.67 -3.17
N SER A 97 -16.57 5.15 -1.94
CA SER A 97 -17.25 5.88 -0.87
C SER A 97 -16.74 7.32 -0.70
N PRO A 98 -17.64 8.32 -0.53
CA PRO A 98 -17.26 9.72 -0.37
C PRO A 98 -16.28 9.95 0.79
N ASN A 99 -16.49 9.24 1.90
CA ASN A 99 -15.61 9.30 3.08
C ASN A 99 -14.19 8.87 2.74
N PHE A 100 -14.02 7.79 1.96
CA PHE A 100 -12.71 7.35 1.54
C PHE A 100 -12.03 8.37 0.61
N LYS A 101 -12.75 8.89 -0.38
CA LYS A 101 -12.23 9.90 -1.31
C LYS A 101 -11.80 11.17 -0.58
N LYS A 102 -12.64 11.67 0.34
CA LYS A 102 -12.34 12.84 1.18
C LYS A 102 -11.06 12.63 1.99
N MET A 103 -10.97 11.54 2.76
CA MET A 103 -9.77 11.22 3.53
C MET A 103 -8.53 11.08 2.63
N SER A 104 -8.67 10.41 1.48
CA SER A 104 -7.56 10.23 0.54
C SER A 104 -7.06 11.58 -0.01
N LYS A 105 -7.97 12.49 -0.35
CA LYS A 105 -7.66 13.84 -0.83
C LYS A 105 -6.93 14.65 0.26
N GLU A 106 -7.46 14.69 1.47
CA GLU A 106 -6.83 15.38 2.61
C GLU A 106 -5.41 14.88 2.88
N GLN A 107 -5.19 13.56 2.86
CA GLN A 107 -3.87 12.99 3.06
C GLN A 107 -2.92 13.30 1.90
N SER A 108 -3.42 13.33 0.67
CA SER A 108 -2.65 13.76 -0.50
C SER A 108 -2.23 15.22 -0.39
N GLU A 109 -3.14 16.11 -0.01
CA GLU A 109 -2.88 17.54 0.21
C GLU A 109 -1.87 17.76 1.35
N ARG A 110 -2.01 17.05 2.48
CA ARG A 110 -1.01 17.08 3.57
C ARG A 110 0.37 16.69 3.08
N ARG A 111 0.47 15.66 2.22
CA ARG A 111 1.75 15.25 1.63
C ARG A 111 2.30 16.26 0.63
N ALA A 112 1.44 16.91 -0.16
CA ALA A 112 1.86 17.96 -1.09
C ALA A 112 2.44 19.18 -0.36
N LYS A 113 1.96 19.47 0.85
CA LYS A 113 2.49 20.54 1.72
C LYS A 113 3.85 20.20 2.36
N ASN A 114 4.34 18.97 2.23
CA ASN A 114 5.67 18.61 2.73
C ASN A 114 6.78 19.17 1.83
N LYS A 115 7.20 20.40 2.12
CA LYS A 115 8.28 21.11 1.40
C LYS A 115 9.65 20.44 1.54
N PHE A 116 9.90 19.78 2.67
CA PHE A 116 11.21 19.22 3.01
C PHE A 116 11.07 17.74 3.40
N PRO A 117 10.87 16.84 2.42
CA PRO A 117 10.87 15.42 2.71
C PRO A 117 12.24 15.02 3.25
N HIS A 118 12.27 14.33 4.39
CA HIS A 118 13.50 13.80 4.96
C HIS A 118 14.17 12.86 3.95
N ARG A 119 15.40 13.19 3.56
CA ARG A 119 16.23 12.37 2.69
C ARG A 119 17.36 11.81 3.54
N LEU A 120 17.24 10.55 3.96
CA LEU A 120 18.43 9.78 4.35
C LEU A 120 19.23 9.58 3.05
N SER A 121 20.15 10.50 2.82
CA SER A 121 20.97 10.51 1.63
C SER A 121 21.96 9.36 1.70
N ARG A 122 22.09 8.61 0.59
CA ARG A 122 23.29 7.78 0.34
C ARG A 122 24.50 8.61 -0.10
N ARG A 123 24.34 9.93 -0.32
CA ARG A 123 25.36 10.89 -0.76
C ARG A 123 25.83 11.74 0.42
N ASP A 124 27.07 12.19 0.36
CA ASP A 124 27.67 13.07 1.37
C ASP A 124 26.88 14.38 1.54
N MET A 125 26.91 14.89 2.78
CA MET A 125 26.23 16.12 3.20
C MET A 125 26.47 17.34 2.27
N PRO A 126 27.66 17.55 1.68
CA PRO A 126 27.89 18.66 0.76
C PRO A 126 27.06 18.57 -0.53
N VAL A 127 26.91 17.36 -1.09
CA VAL A 127 26.11 17.12 -2.30
C VAL A 127 24.63 17.35 -2.02
N LEU A 128 24.18 16.92 -0.84
CA LEU A 128 22.82 17.18 -0.38
C LEU A 128 22.55 18.67 -0.26
N LYS A 129 23.44 19.44 0.40
CA LYS A 129 23.32 20.91 0.52
C LYS A 129 23.23 21.61 -0.84
N LYS A 130 24.10 21.25 -1.81
CA LYS A 130 24.03 21.79 -3.19
C LYS A 130 22.69 21.49 -3.86
N SER A 131 22.19 20.26 -3.71
CA SER A 131 20.91 19.87 -4.30
C SER A 131 19.71 20.57 -3.65
N LEU A 132 19.76 20.81 -2.34
CA LEU A 132 18.73 21.55 -1.60
C LEU A 132 18.72 23.01 -2.01
N LYS A 133 19.89 23.65 -2.11
CA LYS A 133 20.01 25.05 -2.57
C LYS A 133 19.44 25.23 -3.98
N LYS A 134 19.81 24.34 -4.91
CA LYS A 134 19.29 24.35 -6.30
C LYS A 134 17.78 24.08 -6.39
N ALA A 135 17.23 23.27 -5.49
CA ALA A 135 15.78 23.03 -5.44
C ALA A 135 15.01 24.21 -4.81
N TRP A 136 15.67 24.98 -3.94
CA TRP A 136 15.12 26.18 -3.32
C TRP A 136 15.03 27.32 -4.33
N GLU A 137 16.11 27.54 -5.11
CA GLU A 137 16.18 28.54 -6.18
C GLU A 137 15.20 28.29 -7.34
N LYS A 138 14.72 27.05 -7.52
CA LYS A 138 13.76 26.67 -8.57
C LYS A 138 12.29 26.81 -8.18
N ASN A 139 11.99 27.06 -6.89
CA ASN A 139 10.62 27.17 -6.36
C ASN A 139 10.27 28.62 -5.94
N ILE A 140 11.10 29.58 -6.34
CA ILE A 140 10.84 31.02 -6.36
C ILE A 140 10.61 31.39 -7.82
#